data_AF-A0A812F3X1-F1
#
_entry.id   AF-A0A812F3X1-F1
#
_cell.length_a   1.000
_cell.length_b   1.000
_cell.length_c   1.000
_cell.angle_alpha   90.00
_cell.angle_beta   90.00
_cell.angle_gamma   90.00
#
_symmetry.space_group_name_H-M   'P 1'
#
loop_
_entity.id
_entity.type
_entity.pdbx_description
1 polymer ?
#
loop_
_entity_poly.entity_id
_entity_poly.type
_entity_poly.pdbx_seq_one_letter_code
_entity_poly.pdbx_strand_id
1 'polypeptide(L)'
;MNTKYIALLLILPLFTVAIATNNYQEVDAAKSEGTDAPSRVGTKSYGSKTDHIVCGDKLCSEISGGKQAVEKPAVKTPVKTEKPSTKTPQPVEAEETEQALRLSRASVPATIPLHKGWYDGEPVYYIITDSSEQSHADTITKNQGWKVELAPPLANTPKAALSKTYIFTNGIKGDGIHGFQGEVFTSTPAQPETYSALTSHIHVTWNGDAKMLDSEEAILQAEEDGRVTLTELPVVINMPQVMWPSGQLPVKEDKTLTDETPYGGQQVLDIDTKKMTVTFVAHRGWGPDGRTIYYIVTDATPEMPAAMMGVASSPTSAALIANSAAVDLFQFGNGIKGAGPMGFQPGIAASAPGDTNYSPMWRISVIAWKDPSSASILETIGDINAKRKAGTIDVNLAGPMVGGDHIVNCPFIDPFQ
;
A
#
# COMPACT_ATOMS: atom_id res chain seq x y z
N MET A 1 -18.17 -28.62 -76.56
CA MET A 1 -19.11 -27.53 -76.20
C MET A 1 -19.44 -27.65 -74.73
N ASN A 2 -19.39 -26.52 -74.02
CA ASN A 2 -19.78 -26.28 -72.60
C ASN A 2 -20.97 -27.15 -72.12
N THR A 3 -21.13 -27.53 -70.85
CA THR A 3 -21.33 -26.61 -69.71
C THR A 3 -21.31 -27.34 -68.35
N LYS A 4 -20.45 -26.86 -67.44
CA LYS A 4 -20.52 -26.67 -65.96
C LYS A 4 -21.11 -27.75 -65.01
N TYR A 5 -20.20 -28.21 -64.14
CA TYR A 5 -20.26 -28.54 -62.71
C TYR A 5 -21.58 -28.35 -61.92
N ILE A 6 -22.01 -29.40 -61.20
CA ILE A 6 -22.77 -29.31 -59.94
C ILE A 6 -22.10 -30.22 -58.89
N ALA A 7 -21.93 -29.63 -57.72
CA ALA A 7 -21.10 -30.05 -56.60
C ALA A 7 -21.65 -31.23 -55.79
N LEU A 8 -20.74 -32.07 -55.32
CA LEU A 8 -20.93 -33.08 -54.29
C LEU A 8 -20.07 -32.67 -53.09
N LEU A 9 -20.67 -32.17 -52.00
CA LEU A 9 -19.96 -31.92 -50.75
C LEU A 9 -20.92 -32.15 -49.57
N LEU A 10 -20.87 -33.36 -49.04
CA LEU A 10 -21.30 -33.70 -47.69
C LEU A 10 -20.31 -33.05 -46.71
N ILE A 11 -20.71 -31.96 -46.07
CA ILE A 11 -19.96 -31.36 -44.95
C ILE A 11 -20.67 -31.80 -43.66
N LEU A 12 -20.00 -32.67 -42.90
CA LEU A 12 -20.34 -32.94 -41.50
C LEU A 12 -20.17 -31.64 -40.67
N PRO A 13 -21.07 -31.33 -39.72
CA PRO A 13 -20.80 -30.31 -38.73
C PRO A 13 -19.76 -30.84 -37.72
N LEU A 14 -18.55 -30.30 -37.77
CA LEU A 14 -17.56 -30.39 -36.70
C LEU A 14 -18.09 -29.55 -35.52
N PHE A 15 -18.67 -30.22 -34.53
CA PHE A 15 -18.92 -29.62 -33.21
C PHE A 15 -17.59 -29.38 -32.52
N THR A 16 -17.07 -28.16 -32.61
CA THR A 16 -16.06 -27.67 -31.67
C THR A 16 -16.77 -27.31 -30.37
N VAL A 17 -16.56 -28.13 -29.34
CA VAL A 17 -16.83 -27.73 -27.95
C VAL A 17 -15.81 -26.63 -27.63
N ALA A 18 -16.24 -25.37 -27.66
CA ALA A 18 -15.45 -24.27 -27.11
C ALA A 18 -15.45 -24.45 -25.59
N ILE A 19 -14.33 -24.88 -25.04
CA ILE A 19 -14.05 -24.71 -23.62
C ILE A 19 -13.87 -23.20 -23.44
N ALA A 20 -14.77 -22.55 -22.68
CA ALA A 20 -14.58 -21.17 -22.28
C ALA A 20 -13.33 -21.09 -21.40
N THR A 21 -12.19 -20.72 -22.01
CA THR A 21 -10.99 -20.35 -21.26
C THR A 21 -11.14 -18.90 -20.86
N ASN A 22 -11.40 -18.64 -19.57
CA ASN A 22 -11.19 -17.31 -19.02
C ASN A 22 -9.73 -16.92 -19.32
N ASN A 23 -9.54 -15.82 -20.06
CA ASN A 23 -8.22 -15.34 -20.45
C ASN A 23 -7.57 -14.65 -19.25
N TYR A 24 -6.79 -15.40 -18.46
CA TYR A 24 -6.00 -14.87 -17.36
C TYR A 24 -4.60 -14.47 -17.85
N GLN A 25 -4.13 -13.30 -17.44
CA GLN A 25 -2.75 -12.88 -17.67
C GLN A 25 -2.00 -12.84 -16.33
N GLU A 26 -1.04 -13.75 -16.15
CA GLU A 26 -0.08 -13.68 -15.04
C GLU A 26 1.03 -12.68 -15.40
N VAL A 27 1.28 -11.71 -14.53
CA VAL A 27 2.32 -10.69 -14.74
C VAL A 27 3.32 -10.68 -13.58
N ASP A 28 4.40 -11.44 -13.74
CA ASP A 28 5.62 -11.26 -12.96
C ASP A 28 6.48 -10.17 -13.57
N ALA A 29 6.00 -8.92 -13.49
CA ALA A 29 6.77 -7.70 -13.72
C ALA A 29 7.79 -7.75 -14.88
N ALA A 30 7.35 -8.35 -16.00
CA ALA A 30 8.24 -8.79 -17.08
C ALA A 30 8.58 -7.67 -18.07
N LYS A 31 7.96 -6.48 -17.96
CA LYS A 31 8.17 -5.36 -18.88
C LYS A 31 9.10 -4.25 -18.37
N SER A 32 9.75 -4.41 -17.22
CA SER A 32 10.75 -3.42 -16.78
C SER A 32 12.05 -3.57 -17.58
N GLU A 33 12.07 -3.06 -18.82
CA GLU A 33 13.28 -2.86 -19.63
C GLU A 33 14.01 -1.57 -19.21
N GLY A 34 14.30 -1.41 -17.91
CA GLY A 34 15.05 -0.29 -17.38
C GLY A 34 16.51 -0.67 -17.11
N THR A 35 17.42 -0.37 -18.03
CA THR A 35 18.87 -0.61 -17.85
C THR A 35 19.47 0.24 -16.72
N ASP A 36 20.16 -0.43 -15.79
CA ASP A 36 21.30 -0.03 -14.95
C ASP A 36 21.44 1.46 -14.57
N ALA A 37 20.61 1.94 -13.64
CA ALA A 37 20.96 3.11 -12.82
C ALA A 37 21.23 2.67 -11.36
N PRO A 38 22.27 3.20 -10.70
CA PRO A 38 22.48 2.99 -9.26
C PRO A 38 21.22 3.41 -8.49
N SER A 39 20.81 2.60 -7.52
CA SER A 39 19.58 2.75 -6.71
C SER A 39 18.26 2.19 -7.31
N ARG A 40 18.30 1.42 -8.41
CA ARG A 40 17.11 0.71 -8.92
C ARG A 40 16.97 -0.70 -8.32
N VAL A 41 15.85 -0.93 -7.64
CA VAL A 41 15.41 -2.25 -7.18
C VAL A 41 14.51 -2.84 -8.29
N GLY A 42 15.13 -3.46 -9.32
CA GLY A 42 14.39 -4.22 -10.33
C GLY A 42 13.68 -5.43 -9.74
N THR A 43 12.85 -6.12 -10.50
CA THR A 43 12.01 -7.26 -10.02
C THR A 43 12.83 -8.44 -9.50
N LYS A 44 14.08 -8.56 -9.96
CA LYS A 44 15.10 -9.49 -9.44
C LYS A 44 15.68 -9.10 -8.08
N SER A 45 15.42 -7.90 -7.60
CA SER A 45 15.96 -7.37 -6.34
C SER A 45 15.15 -7.83 -5.12
N TYR A 46 13.85 -8.11 -5.32
CA TYR A 46 13.00 -8.82 -4.37
C TYR A 46 13.09 -10.35 -4.51
N GLY A 47 14.04 -10.86 -5.31
CA GLY A 47 14.16 -12.26 -5.65
C GLY A 47 15.55 -12.85 -5.42
N SER A 48 16.64 -12.22 -5.84
CA SER A 48 17.96 -12.91 -5.82
C SER A 48 18.52 -13.18 -4.42
N LYS A 49 18.19 -12.36 -3.41
CA LYS A 49 18.60 -12.59 -2.01
C LYS A 49 17.59 -13.39 -1.19
N THR A 50 16.33 -13.43 -1.59
CA THR A 50 15.20 -14.05 -0.87
C THR A 50 14.60 -15.26 -1.61
N ASP A 51 15.22 -15.70 -2.72
CA ASP A 51 14.81 -16.86 -3.52
C ASP A 51 14.72 -18.17 -2.70
N HIS A 52 15.38 -18.20 -1.55
CA HIS A 52 15.34 -19.32 -0.60
C HIS A 52 14.16 -19.25 0.40
N ILE A 53 13.48 -18.11 0.47
CA ILE A 53 12.36 -17.81 1.38
C ILE A 53 11.01 -17.92 0.65
N VAL A 54 10.99 -17.73 -0.67
CA VAL A 54 9.77 -17.64 -1.48
C VAL A 54 9.58 -18.88 -2.34
N CYS A 55 8.37 -19.46 -2.29
CA CYS A 55 8.02 -20.71 -2.95
C CYS A 55 6.72 -20.54 -3.77
N GLY A 56 6.83 -20.04 -5.00
CA GLY A 56 5.66 -19.69 -5.81
C GLY A 56 4.94 -18.46 -5.24
N ASP A 57 3.67 -18.63 -4.87
CA ASP A 57 2.80 -17.59 -4.29
C ASP A 57 2.89 -17.46 -2.75
N LYS A 58 3.61 -18.37 -2.07
CA LYS A 58 3.70 -18.45 -0.59
C LYS A 58 5.12 -18.33 -0.05
N LEU A 59 5.26 -18.14 1.26
CA LEU A 59 6.55 -18.31 1.93
C LEU A 59 6.89 -19.80 2.01
N CYS A 60 8.16 -20.17 1.79
CA CYS A 60 8.61 -21.55 1.90
C CYS A 60 8.42 -22.13 3.31
N SER A 61 8.35 -21.29 4.35
CA SER A 61 8.01 -21.66 5.72
C SER A 61 6.55 -22.13 5.88
N GLU A 62 5.66 -21.73 4.99
CA GLU A 62 4.23 -22.08 5.00
C GLU A 62 3.94 -23.38 4.24
N ILE A 63 4.93 -23.92 3.53
CA ILE A 63 4.81 -25.15 2.74
C ILE A 63 5.50 -26.30 3.48
N SER A 64 4.73 -27.35 3.80
CA SER A 64 5.31 -28.61 4.32
C SER A 64 6.25 -29.23 3.27
N GLY A 65 7.56 -29.11 3.49
CA GLY A 65 8.61 -29.58 2.56
C GLY A 65 9.36 -28.46 1.82
N GLY A 66 9.03 -27.19 2.06
CA GLY A 66 9.75 -26.03 1.50
C GLY A 66 9.85 -26.02 -0.03
N LYS A 67 10.89 -25.39 -0.57
CA LYS A 67 11.10 -25.18 -2.01
C LYS A 67 11.14 -26.48 -2.84
N GLN A 68 11.66 -27.55 -2.24
CA GLN A 68 11.76 -28.86 -2.88
C GLN A 68 10.39 -29.53 -3.12
N ALA A 69 9.34 -29.11 -2.43
CA ALA A 69 7.98 -29.61 -2.67
C ALA A 69 7.35 -29.00 -3.93
N VAL A 70 7.75 -27.78 -4.30
CA VAL A 70 7.20 -27.01 -5.44
C VAL A 70 7.91 -27.36 -6.75
N GLU A 71 9.17 -27.78 -6.69
CA GLU A 71 9.98 -28.12 -7.87
C GLU A 71 9.79 -29.56 -8.40
N LYS A 72 8.89 -30.36 -7.81
CA LYS A 72 8.61 -31.71 -8.35
C LYS A 72 7.73 -31.62 -9.60
N PRO A 73 8.14 -32.22 -10.75
CA PRO A 73 7.30 -32.23 -11.93
C PRO A 73 6.00 -33.00 -11.67
N ALA A 74 4.86 -32.40 -12.04
CA ALA A 74 3.56 -33.06 -11.98
C ALA A 74 3.59 -34.37 -12.80
N VAL A 75 3.40 -35.50 -12.11
CA VAL A 75 3.22 -36.80 -12.75
C VAL A 75 1.86 -36.79 -13.47
N LYS A 76 1.90 -36.88 -14.80
CA LYS A 76 0.70 -37.03 -15.64
C LYS A 76 -0.04 -38.30 -15.25
N THR A 77 -1.25 -38.16 -14.70
CA THR A 77 -2.19 -39.28 -14.53
C THR A 77 -3.18 -39.25 -15.70
N PRO A 78 -3.46 -40.36 -16.40
CA PRO A 78 -4.32 -40.34 -17.58
C PRO A 78 -5.80 -40.25 -17.20
N VAL A 79 -6.51 -39.31 -17.82
CA VAL A 79 -7.96 -39.12 -17.72
C VAL A 79 -8.70 -40.29 -18.39
N LYS A 80 -9.61 -40.95 -17.66
CA LYS A 80 -10.56 -41.92 -18.21
C LYS A 80 -11.65 -41.19 -19.00
N THR A 81 -11.90 -41.65 -20.22
CA THR A 81 -12.99 -41.23 -21.11
C THR A 81 -14.33 -41.83 -20.69
N GLU A 82 -15.30 -40.99 -20.31
CA GLU A 82 -16.72 -41.36 -20.28
C GLU A 82 -17.46 -40.82 -21.52
N LYS A 83 -18.46 -41.59 -21.98
CA LYS A 83 -19.23 -41.35 -23.20
C LYS A 83 -20.25 -40.20 -23.05
N PRO A 84 -20.58 -39.48 -24.14
CA PRO A 84 -21.46 -38.32 -24.08
C PRO A 84 -22.95 -38.73 -24.00
N SER A 85 -23.67 -38.13 -23.05
CA SER A 85 -25.14 -38.13 -22.98
C SER A 85 -25.68 -36.91 -23.73
N THR A 86 -26.55 -37.15 -24.70
CA THR A 86 -27.28 -36.13 -25.48
C THR A 86 -28.26 -35.35 -24.61
N LYS A 87 -27.97 -34.07 -24.36
CA LYS A 87 -28.98 -33.05 -24.03
C LYS A 87 -28.81 -31.87 -24.98
N THR A 88 -29.94 -31.42 -25.52
CA THR A 88 -30.09 -30.30 -26.46
C THR A 88 -29.51 -29.00 -25.86
N PRO A 89 -28.73 -28.19 -26.60
CA PRO A 89 -28.21 -26.94 -26.07
C PRO A 89 -29.32 -25.89 -25.98
N GLN A 90 -29.47 -25.26 -24.82
CA GLN A 90 -30.13 -23.97 -24.70
C GLN A 90 -29.23 -22.88 -25.31
N PRO A 91 -29.78 -21.74 -25.78
CA PRO A 91 -28.97 -20.64 -26.27
C PRO A 91 -28.11 -20.12 -25.13
N VAL A 92 -26.80 -20.21 -25.28
CA VAL A 92 -25.84 -19.56 -24.39
C VAL A 92 -25.80 -18.12 -24.84
N GLU A 93 -26.32 -17.20 -24.01
CA GLU A 93 -26.01 -15.78 -24.15
C GLU A 93 -24.48 -15.65 -24.15
N ALA A 94 -23.94 -14.85 -25.06
CA ALA A 94 -22.52 -14.58 -25.09
C ALA A 94 -22.13 -13.84 -23.81
N GLU A 95 -21.59 -14.56 -22.83
CA GLU A 95 -20.87 -13.95 -21.71
C GLU A 95 -19.68 -13.20 -22.31
N GLU A 96 -19.66 -11.87 -22.15
CA GLU A 96 -18.48 -11.06 -22.40
C GLU A 96 -17.32 -11.68 -21.60
N THR A 97 -16.28 -12.14 -22.29
CA THR A 97 -15.06 -12.62 -21.62
C THR A 97 -14.40 -11.47 -20.88
N GLU A 98 -14.70 -11.34 -19.59
CA GLU A 98 -14.16 -10.29 -18.72
C GLU A 98 -12.64 -10.51 -18.54
N GLN A 99 -11.84 -9.51 -18.92
CA GLN A 99 -10.38 -9.59 -18.77
C GLN A 99 -9.99 -9.40 -17.31
N ALA A 100 -9.35 -10.41 -16.72
CA ALA A 100 -8.89 -10.39 -15.33
C ALA A 100 -7.36 -10.53 -15.23
N LEU A 101 -6.74 -9.64 -14.47
CA LEU A 101 -5.33 -9.67 -14.09
C LEU A 101 -5.18 -10.32 -12.72
N ARG A 102 -4.34 -11.36 -12.65
CA ARG A 102 -3.91 -11.95 -11.38
C ARG A 102 -2.43 -11.63 -11.15
N LEU A 103 -2.15 -11.06 -9.99
CA LEU A 103 -0.77 -10.82 -9.55
C LEU A 103 -0.40 -11.85 -8.50
N SER A 104 0.75 -12.49 -8.71
CA SER A 104 1.44 -13.20 -7.63
C SER A 104 1.63 -12.24 -6.45
N ARG A 105 1.26 -12.70 -5.25
CA ARG A 105 1.45 -11.92 -4.01
C ARG A 105 0.84 -10.51 -4.09
N ALA A 106 -0.37 -10.42 -4.63
CA ALA A 106 -1.12 -9.17 -4.75
C ALA A 106 -1.34 -8.48 -3.40
N SER A 107 -1.56 -9.28 -2.36
CA SER A 107 -1.62 -8.83 -0.97
C SER A 107 -0.82 -9.79 -0.10
N VAL A 108 0.04 -9.26 0.78
CA VAL A 108 0.86 -10.06 1.70
C VAL A 108 0.85 -9.45 3.10
N PRO A 109 1.04 -10.24 4.18
CA PRO A 109 1.23 -9.70 5.51
C PRO A 109 2.54 -8.90 5.61
N ALA A 110 2.52 -7.78 6.32
CA ALA A 110 3.71 -7.01 6.68
C ALA A 110 3.70 -6.70 8.19
N THR A 111 4.63 -7.29 8.94
CA THR A 111 4.73 -7.09 10.39
C THR A 111 5.72 -5.97 10.70
N ILE A 112 5.22 -4.88 11.26
CA ILE A 112 5.93 -3.64 11.51
C ILE A 112 6.10 -3.43 13.02
N PRO A 113 7.26 -2.93 13.50
CA PRO A 113 7.44 -2.57 14.90
C PRO A 113 6.41 -1.51 15.35
N LEU A 114 5.78 -1.77 16.48
CA LEU A 114 4.87 -0.86 17.16
C LEU A 114 5.65 -0.12 18.24
N HIS A 115 5.35 1.15 18.42
CA HIS A 115 5.90 1.99 19.48
C HIS A 115 4.80 2.37 20.47
N LYS A 116 5.19 2.75 21.68
CA LYS A 116 4.26 3.26 22.70
C LYS A 116 4.61 4.69 23.06
N GLY A 117 3.64 5.58 22.90
CA GLY A 117 3.66 6.96 23.38
C GLY A 117 2.44 7.26 24.23
N TRP A 118 2.15 8.55 24.38
CA TRP A 118 1.12 9.05 25.29
C TRP A 118 0.30 10.18 24.65
N TYR A 119 -0.97 10.23 25.02
CA TYR A 119 -1.88 11.34 24.76
C TYR A 119 -2.74 11.53 26.00
N ASP A 120 -2.68 12.70 26.62
CA ASP A 120 -3.43 13.04 27.84
C ASP A 120 -3.35 11.98 28.96
N GLY A 121 -2.14 11.44 29.20
CA GLY A 121 -1.90 10.41 30.23
C GLY A 121 -2.26 8.98 29.83
N GLU A 122 -2.89 8.79 28.67
CA GLU A 122 -3.32 7.49 28.15
C GLU A 122 -2.39 6.99 27.03
N PRO A 123 -2.23 5.67 26.88
CA PRO A 123 -1.29 5.11 25.91
C PRO A 123 -1.78 5.27 24.46
N VAL A 124 -0.85 5.63 23.59
CA VAL A 124 -1.01 5.59 22.13
C VAL A 124 0.00 4.62 21.56
N TYR A 125 -0.42 3.79 20.61
CA TYR A 125 0.45 2.89 19.88
C TYR A 125 0.50 3.29 18.41
N TYR A 126 1.70 3.43 17.87
CA TYR A 126 1.91 4.00 16.53
C TYR A 126 3.09 3.30 15.83
N ILE A 127 3.21 3.51 14.53
CA ILE A 127 4.33 3.06 13.70
C ILE A 127 5.10 4.25 13.16
N ILE A 128 6.36 4.05 12.75
CA ILE A 128 7.18 5.06 12.07
C ILE A 128 7.62 4.51 10.73
N THR A 129 7.21 5.15 9.64
CA THR A 129 7.42 4.62 8.28
C THR A 129 8.32 5.50 7.42
N ASP A 130 8.23 6.82 7.54
CA ASP A 130 8.97 7.76 6.68
C ASP A 130 9.47 8.96 7.46
N SER A 131 10.57 9.54 7.02
CA SER A 131 11.10 10.81 7.52
C SER A 131 11.50 11.73 6.38
N SER A 132 11.30 13.03 6.57
CA SER A 132 11.76 14.05 5.63
C SER A 132 13.28 14.21 5.58
N GLU A 133 14.00 13.63 6.54
CA GLU A 133 15.44 13.80 6.68
C GLU A 133 16.18 12.46 6.83
N GLN A 134 17.30 12.32 6.11
CA GLN A 134 18.06 11.07 6.07
C GLN A 134 18.60 10.66 7.44
N SER A 135 19.10 11.60 8.25
CA SER A 135 19.72 11.28 9.53
C SER A 135 18.72 10.68 10.53
N HIS A 136 17.49 11.21 10.55
CA HIS A 136 16.39 10.67 11.34
C HIS A 136 15.93 9.32 10.79
N ALA A 137 15.74 9.19 9.47
CA ALA A 137 15.40 7.92 8.85
C ALA A 137 16.38 6.80 9.22
N ASP A 138 17.69 7.06 9.12
CA ASP A 138 18.74 6.08 9.42
C ASP A 138 18.81 5.73 10.91
N THR A 139 18.71 6.74 11.78
CA THR A 139 18.74 6.55 13.23
C THR A 139 17.56 5.71 13.70
N ILE A 140 16.35 6.04 13.26
CA ILE A 140 15.14 5.30 13.62
C ILE A 140 15.19 3.89 13.02
N THR A 141 15.59 3.75 11.76
CA THR A 141 15.77 2.43 11.11
C THR A 141 16.64 1.50 11.95
N LYS A 142 17.79 2.01 12.41
CA LYS A 142 18.71 1.24 13.24
C LYS A 142 18.10 0.87 14.59
N ASN A 143 17.36 1.79 15.22
CA ASN A 143 16.81 1.60 16.55
C ASN A 143 15.62 0.63 16.56
N GLN A 144 14.71 0.72 15.58
CA GLN A 144 13.52 -0.13 15.52
C GLN A 144 13.75 -1.45 14.75
N GLY A 145 14.90 -1.60 14.07
CA GLY A 145 15.21 -2.79 13.28
C GLY A 145 14.34 -2.97 12.04
N TRP A 146 13.68 -1.91 11.57
CA TRP A 146 12.78 -1.88 10.42
C TRP A 146 12.98 -0.59 9.64
N LYS A 147 13.02 -0.67 8.30
CA LYS A 147 13.33 0.47 7.45
C LYS A 147 12.32 1.61 7.62
N VAL A 148 12.85 2.80 7.92
CA VAL A 148 12.18 4.08 7.71
C VAL A 148 12.66 4.64 6.38
N GLU A 149 11.73 4.96 5.50
CA GLU A 149 12.04 5.50 4.18
C GLU A 149 12.34 7.00 4.24
N LEU A 150 13.27 7.45 3.39
CA LEU A 150 13.52 8.87 3.21
C LEU A 150 12.48 9.44 2.24
N ALA A 151 11.68 10.40 2.72
CA ALA A 151 10.64 11.10 1.96
C ALA A 151 10.86 12.63 2.01
N PRO A 152 11.84 13.17 1.25
CA PRO A 152 12.24 14.58 1.36
C PRO A 152 11.11 15.61 1.20
N PRO A 153 10.11 15.42 0.31
CA PRO A 153 8.99 16.34 0.15
C PRO A 153 8.17 16.58 1.42
N LEU A 154 8.19 15.67 2.40
CA LEU A 154 7.50 15.87 3.69
C LEU A 154 8.01 17.11 4.43
N ALA A 155 9.23 17.59 4.16
CA ALA A 155 9.75 18.84 4.73
C ALA A 155 8.91 20.08 4.33
N ASN A 156 8.14 19.98 3.23
CA ASN A 156 7.29 21.07 2.72
C ASN A 156 5.84 20.99 3.23
N THR A 157 5.55 20.07 4.15
CA THR A 157 4.20 19.87 4.70
C THR A 157 3.71 21.15 5.38
N PRO A 158 2.52 21.68 5.03
CA PRO A 158 1.98 22.86 5.66
C PRO A 158 1.57 22.58 7.10
N LYS A 159 1.66 23.58 7.99
CA LYS A 159 1.27 23.45 9.41
C LYS A 159 -0.14 22.90 9.62
N ALA A 160 -1.07 23.21 8.72
CA ALA A 160 -2.45 22.72 8.77
C ALA A 160 -2.58 21.19 8.56
N ALA A 161 -1.55 20.54 8.00
CA ALA A 161 -1.48 19.09 7.82
C ALA A 161 -0.49 18.43 8.80
N LEU A 162 -0.05 19.15 9.85
CA LEU A 162 0.89 18.64 10.84
C LEU A 162 0.22 18.56 12.21
N SER A 163 0.32 17.40 12.84
CA SER A 163 0.22 17.29 14.29
C SER A 163 1.55 17.62 14.95
N LYS A 164 1.55 17.83 16.25
CA LYS A 164 2.75 18.07 17.03
C LYS A 164 3.04 16.85 17.90
N THR A 165 4.31 16.50 18.00
CA THR A 165 4.81 15.42 18.85
C THR A 165 6.00 15.92 19.66
N TYR A 166 6.03 15.58 20.94
CA TYR A 166 7.15 15.85 21.83
C TYR A 166 8.03 14.62 21.95
N ILE A 167 9.32 14.78 21.71
CA ILE A 167 10.33 13.70 21.76
C ILE A 167 11.36 14.03 22.84
N PHE A 168 11.62 13.09 23.75
CA PHE A 168 12.57 13.30 24.84
C PHE A 168 14.00 12.97 24.42
N THR A 169 14.94 13.88 24.70
CA THR A 169 16.36 13.74 24.32
C THR A 169 17.24 13.30 25.49
N ASN A 170 16.72 13.34 26.73
CA ASN A 170 17.37 12.88 27.94
C ASN A 170 16.33 12.48 29.02
N GLY A 171 16.80 12.11 30.21
CA GLY A 171 15.95 11.81 31.36
C GLY A 171 15.62 10.32 31.51
N ILE A 172 14.34 10.00 31.70
CA ILE A 172 13.86 8.63 31.95
C ILE A 172 14.18 7.74 30.75
N LYS A 173 14.85 6.61 30.98
CA LYS A 173 15.12 5.62 29.95
C LYS A 173 13.84 4.88 29.54
N GLY A 174 13.69 4.66 28.25
CA GLY A 174 12.53 4.00 27.65
C GLY A 174 12.77 3.73 26.16
N ASP A 175 11.67 3.41 25.48
CA ASP A 175 11.69 2.96 24.08
C ASP A 175 11.34 4.07 23.07
N GLY A 176 11.33 5.34 23.49
CA GLY A 176 11.16 6.47 22.57
C GLY A 176 12.31 6.56 21.55
N ILE A 177 12.15 7.37 20.51
CA ILE A 177 13.05 7.49 19.34
C ILE A 177 14.53 7.68 19.74
N HIS A 178 14.79 8.47 20.79
CA HIS A 178 16.14 8.74 21.32
C HIS A 178 16.55 7.86 22.51
N GLY A 179 15.80 6.80 22.82
CA GLY A 179 16.06 5.87 23.92
C GLY A 179 15.70 6.41 25.31
N PHE A 180 14.72 7.30 25.35
CA PHE A 180 14.13 7.87 26.57
C PHE A 180 12.64 7.57 26.63
N GLN A 181 11.88 8.22 27.52
CA GLN A 181 10.44 7.98 27.61
C GLN A 181 9.75 8.18 26.25
N GLY A 182 8.65 7.44 26.07
CA GLY A 182 7.85 7.50 24.85
C GLY A 182 7.31 8.90 24.57
N GLU A 183 7.04 9.13 23.31
CA GLU A 183 6.60 10.38 22.72
C GLU A 183 5.25 10.82 23.27
N VAL A 184 5.02 12.13 23.33
CA VAL A 184 3.72 12.71 23.71
C VAL A 184 3.10 13.37 22.49
N PHE A 185 1.92 12.91 22.11
CA PHE A 185 1.14 13.42 20.99
C PHE A 185 0.15 14.48 21.45
N THR A 186 -0.17 15.43 20.57
CA THR A 186 -1.18 16.49 20.85
C THR A 186 -2.57 16.19 20.27
N SER A 187 -2.72 15.08 19.56
CA SER A 187 -3.98 14.66 18.95
C SER A 187 -3.96 13.15 18.68
N THR A 188 -5.15 12.58 18.49
CA THR A 188 -5.34 11.19 18.08
C THR A 188 -6.41 11.13 16.99
N PRO A 189 -6.57 10.01 16.27
CA PRO A 189 -7.65 9.86 15.31
C PRO A 189 -9.07 10.09 15.87
N ALA A 190 -9.26 10.08 17.19
CA ALA A 190 -10.52 10.47 17.82
C ALA A 190 -10.82 12.00 17.72
N GLN A 191 -9.82 12.81 17.36
CA GLN A 191 -9.92 14.24 17.05
C GLN A 191 -9.54 14.49 15.56
N PRO A 192 -10.35 14.02 14.59
CA PRO A 192 -9.96 14.00 13.17
C PRO A 192 -9.64 15.39 12.61
N GLU A 193 -10.32 16.44 13.07
CA GLU A 193 -10.11 17.82 12.59
C GLU A 193 -8.73 18.40 12.95
N THR A 194 -8.02 17.80 13.90
CA THR A 194 -6.67 18.23 14.33
C THR A 194 -5.61 17.12 14.16
N TYR A 195 -6.03 15.88 13.96
CA TYR A 195 -5.15 14.73 13.79
C TYR A 195 -4.52 14.66 12.41
N SER A 196 -3.20 14.49 12.40
CA SER A 196 -2.40 14.10 11.25
C SER A 196 -1.37 13.06 11.67
N ALA A 197 -1.18 12.05 10.84
CA ALA A 197 -0.07 11.13 10.97
C ALA A 197 1.28 11.81 10.66
N LEU A 198 1.28 12.90 9.88
CA LEU A 198 2.48 13.71 9.68
C LEU A 198 2.69 14.61 10.89
N THR A 199 3.85 14.44 11.52
CA THR A 199 4.15 15.11 12.79
C THR A 199 5.33 16.07 12.63
N SER A 200 5.16 17.26 13.20
CA SER A 200 6.24 18.17 13.56
C SER A 200 6.73 17.86 14.97
N HIS A 201 8.00 18.13 15.25
CA HIS A 201 8.66 17.64 16.46
C HIS A 201 9.19 18.76 17.34
N ILE A 202 8.98 18.60 18.64
CA ILE A 202 9.61 19.41 19.66
C ILE A 202 10.45 18.48 20.55
N HIS A 203 11.75 18.73 20.58
CA HIS A 203 12.62 18.09 21.54
C HIS A 203 12.38 18.62 22.95
N VAL A 204 12.19 17.71 23.89
CA VAL A 204 12.08 17.99 25.32
C VAL A 204 13.35 17.53 26.00
N THR A 205 14.09 18.49 26.55
CA THR A 205 15.35 18.25 27.27
C THR A 205 15.20 18.64 28.73
N TRP A 206 15.36 17.70 29.65
CA TRP A 206 15.40 17.96 31.09
C TRP A 206 16.61 18.79 31.49
N ASN A 207 16.37 19.80 32.34
CA ASN A 207 17.40 20.67 32.93
C ASN A 207 17.90 20.17 34.30
N GLY A 208 17.36 19.05 34.77
CA GLY A 208 17.65 18.47 36.08
C GLY A 208 17.02 17.09 36.23
N ASP A 209 16.48 16.80 37.41
CA ASP A 209 15.84 15.51 37.70
C ASP A 209 14.60 15.28 36.81
N ALA A 210 14.61 14.14 36.10
CA ALA A 210 13.55 13.77 35.19
C ALA A 210 12.40 13.06 35.91
N LYS A 211 11.16 13.41 35.54
CA LYS A 211 9.93 12.70 35.93
C LYS A 211 9.09 12.40 34.70
N MET A 212 8.16 11.46 34.80
CA MET A 212 7.28 11.12 33.68
C MET A 212 6.48 12.36 33.25
N LEU A 213 6.41 12.60 31.94
CA LEU A 213 5.51 13.59 31.34
C LEU A 213 4.78 12.91 30.18
N ASP A 214 3.46 12.78 30.30
CA ASP A 214 2.60 11.97 29.44
C ASP A 214 1.44 12.78 28.81
N SER A 215 1.46 14.11 28.95
CA SER A 215 0.53 15.04 28.31
C SER A 215 1.23 16.33 27.87
N GLU A 216 0.69 16.99 26.84
CA GLU A 216 1.20 18.31 26.40
C GLU A 216 1.12 19.34 27.54
N GLU A 217 0.00 19.34 28.29
CA GLU A 217 -0.17 20.22 29.46
C GLU A 217 0.96 20.05 30.48
N ALA A 218 1.33 18.81 30.81
CA ALA A 218 2.41 18.53 31.76
C ALA A 218 3.78 18.99 31.24
N ILE A 219 4.02 18.89 29.93
CA ILE A 219 5.25 19.37 29.28
C ILE A 219 5.32 20.90 29.30
N LEU A 220 4.24 21.58 28.93
CA LEU A 220 4.20 23.04 28.94
C LEU A 220 4.35 23.60 30.35
N GLN A 221 3.73 22.98 31.35
CA GLN A 221 3.97 23.34 32.75
C GLN A 221 5.43 23.09 33.16
N ALA A 222 6.04 22.00 32.67
CA ALA A 222 7.46 21.73 32.93
C ALA A 222 8.40 22.76 32.32
N GLU A 223 8.05 23.29 31.15
CA GLU A 223 8.80 24.39 30.51
C GLU A 223 8.64 25.69 31.31
N GLU A 224 7.42 26.05 31.71
CA GLU A 224 7.15 27.25 32.52
C GLU A 224 7.90 27.21 33.87
N ASP A 225 7.97 26.04 34.49
CA ASP A 225 8.72 25.80 35.73
C ASP A 225 10.26 25.80 35.51
N GLY A 226 10.74 25.91 34.27
CA GLY A 226 12.16 25.83 33.91
C GLY A 226 12.76 24.42 34.03
N ARG A 227 11.94 23.38 34.21
CA ARG A 227 12.38 21.98 34.39
C ARG A 227 12.80 21.32 33.09
N VAL A 228 12.25 21.77 31.96
CA VAL A 228 12.64 21.32 30.62
C VAL A 228 12.89 22.51 29.70
N THR A 229 13.67 22.29 28.66
CA THR A 229 13.83 23.17 27.52
C THR A 229 13.20 22.53 26.30
N LEU A 230 12.35 23.28 25.60
CA LEU A 230 11.74 22.87 24.34
C LEU A 230 12.54 23.39 23.16
N THR A 231 12.74 22.56 22.13
CA THR A 231 13.44 22.94 20.90
C THR A 231 12.71 22.38 19.70
N GLU A 232 12.17 23.26 18.85
CA GLU A 232 11.54 22.86 17.60
C GLU A 232 12.56 22.24 16.63
N LEU A 233 12.15 21.20 15.93
CA LEU A 233 12.94 20.58 14.86
C LEU A 233 12.27 20.74 13.49
N PRO A 234 13.04 21.10 12.45
CA PRO A 234 12.53 21.22 11.09
C PRO A 234 12.51 19.86 10.36
N VAL A 235 12.05 18.81 11.03
CA VAL A 235 11.87 17.47 10.46
C VAL A 235 10.40 17.08 10.54
N VAL A 236 9.91 16.43 9.50
CA VAL A 236 8.58 15.82 9.49
C VAL A 236 8.75 14.30 9.46
N ILE A 237 8.04 13.62 10.36
CA ILE A 237 8.04 12.15 10.42
C ILE A 237 6.60 11.67 10.27
N ASN A 238 6.41 10.65 9.43
CA ASN A 238 5.15 9.96 9.31
C ASN A 238 5.02 8.96 10.47
N MET A 239 4.11 9.26 11.41
CA MET A 239 3.88 8.49 12.63
C MET A 239 2.40 8.08 12.78
N PRO A 240 1.85 7.23 11.88
CA PRO A 240 0.45 6.84 11.97
C PRO A 240 0.12 6.09 13.26
N GLN A 241 -0.97 6.48 13.92
CA GLN A 241 -1.47 5.82 15.12
C GLN A 241 -2.30 4.58 14.77
N VAL A 242 -2.03 3.47 15.46
CA VAL A 242 -2.67 2.16 15.26
C VAL A 242 -3.69 1.89 16.36
N MET A 243 -3.39 2.29 17.60
CA MET A 243 -4.31 2.25 18.74
C MET A 243 -4.18 3.54 19.53
N TRP A 244 -5.28 4.09 20.02
CA TRP A 244 -5.33 5.34 20.76
C TRP A 244 -6.42 5.26 21.84
N PRO A 245 -6.51 6.23 22.77
CA PRO A 245 -7.59 6.27 23.73
C PRO A 245 -8.93 6.27 23.00
N SER A 246 -9.84 5.38 23.38
CA SER A 246 -11.16 5.15 22.75
C SER A 246 -11.20 4.38 21.43
N GLY A 247 -10.08 3.99 20.81
CA GLY A 247 -10.14 3.31 19.52
C GLY A 247 -8.86 2.65 19.02
N GLN A 248 -8.99 1.98 17.88
CA GLN A 248 -7.88 1.41 17.12
C GLN A 248 -8.28 1.23 15.67
N LEU A 249 -7.29 0.99 14.80
CA LEU A 249 -7.56 0.53 13.45
C LEU A 249 -8.34 -0.79 13.49
N PRO A 250 -9.38 -0.94 12.65
CA PRO A 250 -10.13 -2.19 12.51
C PRO A 250 -9.22 -3.35 12.11
N VAL A 251 -9.29 -4.44 12.86
CA VAL A 251 -8.57 -5.69 12.58
C VAL A 251 -9.48 -6.62 11.77
N LYS A 252 -8.95 -7.21 10.70
CA LYS A 252 -9.64 -8.19 9.86
C LYS A 252 -10.05 -9.43 10.67
N GLU A 253 -11.32 -9.82 10.52
CA GLU A 253 -11.82 -11.09 11.02
C GLU A 253 -11.25 -12.26 10.21
N ASP A 254 -11.37 -12.19 8.87
CA ASP A 254 -10.71 -13.12 7.95
C ASP A 254 -9.31 -12.62 7.60
N LYS A 255 -8.31 -13.33 8.11
CA LYS A 255 -6.89 -13.02 7.90
C LYS A 255 -6.31 -13.69 6.66
N THR A 256 -7.13 -14.41 5.89
CA THR A 256 -6.70 -15.10 4.67
C THR A 256 -6.51 -14.08 3.54
N LEU A 257 -5.29 -14.00 3.01
CA LEU A 257 -4.98 -13.18 1.85
C LEU A 257 -4.85 -14.05 0.60
N THR A 258 -5.51 -13.62 -0.47
CA THR A 258 -5.51 -14.22 -1.81
C THR A 258 -5.42 -13.12 -2.85
N ASP A 259 -5.24 -13.48 -4.12
CA ASP A 259 -5.28 -12.56 -5.26
C ASP A 259 -6.67 -11.92 -5.50
N GLU A 260 -7.70 -12.48 -4.87
CA GLU A 260 -9.09 -12.00 -4.92
C GLU A 260 -9.50 -11.23 -3.65
N THR A 261 -8.60 -11.12 -2.66
CA THR A 261 -8.92 -10.40 -1.42
C THR A 261 -9.30 -8.96 -1.73
N PRO A 262 -10.50 -8.50 -1.34
CA PRO A 262 -10.90 -7.12 -1.57
C PRO A 262 -9.94 -6.14 -0.89
N TYR A 263 -9.61 -5.07 -1.59
CA TYR A 263 -8.72 -4.02 -1.08
C TYR A 263 -9.27 -3.34 0.18
N GLY A 264 -10.59 -3.10 0.22
CA GLY A 264 -11.25 -2.32 1.28
C GLY A 264 -11.65 -3.10 2.54
N GLY A 265 -12.33 -2.41 3.45
CA GLY A 265 -12.92 -2.95 4.67
C GLY A 265 -12.03 -2.79 5.90
N GLN A 266 -10.83 -3.37 5.88
CA GLN A 266 -9.85 -3.35 6.99
C GLN A 266 -8.44 -3.62 6.45
N GLN A 267 -7.45 -2.88 6.95
CA GLN A 267 -6.04 -2.97 6.51
C GLN A 267 -5.11 -3.69 7.51
N VAL A 268 -5.60 -4.04 8.70
CA VAL A 268 -4.78 -4.65 9.76
C VAL A 268 -5.19 -6.10 9.98
N LEU A 269 -4.21 -6.99 10.06
CA LEU A 269 -4.39 -8.43 10.35
C LEU A 269 -4.21 -8.75 11.84
N ASP A 270 -3.33 -8.05 12.54
CA ASP A 270 -3.04 -8.32 13.95
C ASP A 270 -2.40 -7.12 14.64
N ILE A 271 -2.69 -6.93 15.92
CA ILE A 271 -2.02 -5.94 16.77
C ILE A 271 -1.61 -6.64 18.08
N ASP A 272 -0.32 -6.73 18.34
CA ASP A 272 0.25 -7.39 19.52
C ASP A 272 1.04 -6.38 20.37
N THR A 273 0.38 -5.81 21.38
CA THR A 273 0.98 -4.83 22.31
C THR A 273 1.93 -5.48 23.34
N LYS A 274 2.04 -6.81 23.37
CA LYS A 274 3.04 -7.51 24.19
C LYS A 274 4.34 -7.71 23.42
N LYS A 275 4.24 -8.08 22.13
CA LYS A 275 5.39 -8.18 21.23
C LYS A 275 5.78 -6.84 20.61
N MET A 276 4.96 -5.80 20.78
CA MET A 276 5.15 -4.49 20.18
C MET A 276 5.25 -4.59 18.65
N THR A 277 4.25 -5.24 18.04
CA THR A 277 4.16 -5.40 16.58
C THR A 277 2.73 -5.21 16.08
N VAL A 278 2.59 -4.71 14.87
CA VAL A 278 1.33 -4.69 14.11
C VAL A 278 1.55 -5.34 12.76
N THR A 279 0.59 -6.16 12.31
CA THR A 279 0.65 -6.78 10.99
C THR A 279 -0.39 -6.13 10.08
N PHE A 280 0.05 -5.44 9.04
CA PHE A 280 -0.79 -4.85 8.01
C PHE A 280 -0.95 -5.79 6.80
N VAL A 281 -1.97 -5.55 6.00
CA VAL A 281 -2.05 -6.03 4.62
C VAL A 281 -1.24 -5.07 3.74
N ALA A 282 -0.17 -5.57 3.14
CA ALA A 282 0.61 -4.84 2.16
C ALA A 282 0.14 -5.20 0.75
N HIS A 283 -0.23 -4.19 -0.02
CA HIS A 283 -0.77 -4.32 -1.37
C HIS A 283 0.33 -4.10 -2.41
N ARG A 284 0.33 -4.95 -3.43
CA ARG A 284 1.25 -4.84 -4.56
C ARG A 284 0.78 -3.75 -5.51
N GLY A 285 1.71 -2.95 -6.01
CA GLY A 285 1.48 -1.98 -7.08
C GLY A 285 2.70 -1.81 -7.98
N TRP A 286 2.68 -0.76 -8.80
CA TRP A 286 3.77 -0.41 -9.69
C TRP A 286 4.39 0.92 -9.31
N GLY A 287 5.73 0.96 -9.24
CA GLY A 287 6.47 2.21 -9.22
C GLY A 287 6.49 2.89 -10.60
N PRO A 288 7.09 4.08 -10.73
CA PRO A 288 6.97 4.89 -11.93
C PRO A 288 7.56 4.25 -13.20
N ASP A 289 8.52 3.33 -13.03
CA ASP A 289 9.24 2.60 -14.07
C ASP A 289 8.86 1.10 -14.14
N GLY A 290 7.72 0.72 -13.55
CA GLY A 290 7.21 -0.66 -13.58
C GLY A 290 7.90 -1.59 -12.57
N ARG A 291 8.78 -1.08 -11.70
CA ARG A 291 9.26 -1.87 -10.57
C ARG A 291 8.08 -2.22 -9.65
N THR A 292 8.16 -3.38 -9.01
CA THR A 292 7.17 -3.76 -7.99
C THR A 292 7.39 -2.95 -6.72
N ILE A 293 6.28 -2.48 -6.15
CA ILE A 293 6.22 -1.83 -4.84
C ILE A 293 5.19 -2.55 -3.97
N TYR A 294 5.36 -2.44 -2.66
CA TYR A 294 4.37 -2.82 -1.68
C TYR A 294 4.05 -1.60 -0.81
N TYR A 295 2.77 -1.43 -0.48
CA TYR A 295 2.32 -0.32 0.35
C TYR A 295 1.23 -0.76 1.31
N ILE A 296 1.18 -0.12 2.47
CA ILE A 296 0.07 -0.23 3.42
C ILE A 296 -0.77 1.04 3.32
N VAL A 297 -1.92 1.08 4.01
CA VAL A 297 -2.76 2.29 4.11
C VAL A 297 -3.03 2.55 5.58
N THR A 298 -2.79 3.78 6.05
CA THR A 298 -2.85 4.09 7.49
C THR A 298 -3.92 5.12 7.84
N ASP A 299 -4.15 6.10 6.96
CA ASP A 299 -5.17 7.13 7.09
C ASP A 299 -5.50 7.75 5.74
N ALA A 300 -6.65 8.41 5.64
CA ALA A 300 -7.07 9.07 4.42
C ALA A 300 -8.05 10.23 4.68
N THR A 301 -8.26 11.02 3.64
CA THR A 301 -9.35 11.99 3.52
C THR A 301 -9.97 11.91 2.13
N PRO A 302 -11.28 12.18 1.95
CA PRO A 302 -12.28 12.46 2.98
C PRO A 302 -12.67 11.24 3.82
N GLU A 303 -13.53 11.45 4.82
CA GLU A 303 -13.96 10.43 5.79
C GLU A 303 -14.57 9.18 5.13
N MET A 304 -15.39 9.35 4.08
CA MET A 304 -16.04 8.21 3.42
C MET A 304 -15.02 7.24 2.80
N PRO A 305 -14.06 7.66 1.95
CA PRO A 305 -12.97 6.79 1.51
C PRO A 305 -12.16 6.18 2.65
N ALA A 306 -11.86 6.93 3.72
CA ALA A 306 -11.14 6.40 4.89
C ALA A 306 -11.91 5.25 5.54
N ALA A 307 -13.21 5.43 5.77
CA ALA A 307 -14.10 4.42 6.32
C ALA A 307 -14.22 3.18 5.40
N MET A 308 -14.33 3.38 4.08
CA MET A 308 -14.38 2.28 3.11
C MET A 308 -13.09 1.46 3.09
N MET A 309 -11.94 2.09 3.33
CA MET A 309 -10.65 1.39 3.44
C MET A 309 -10.42 0.77 4.82
N GLY A 310 -11.18 1.20 5.84
CA GLY A 310 -10.98 0.75 7.22
C GLY A 310 -9.76 1.38 7.87
N VAL A 311 -9.51 2.66 7.61
CA VAL A 311 -8.38 3.43 8.14
C VAL A 311 -8.86 4.69 8.85
N ALA A 312 -7.95 5.36 9.58
CA ALA A 312 -8.27 6.59 10.27
C ALA A 312 -8.65 7.71 9.28
N SER A 313 -9.64 8.53 9.66
CA SER A 313 -9.94 9.77 8.95
C SER A 313 -8.94 10.85 9.36
N SER A 314 -8.28 11.49 8.40
CA SER A 314 -7.39 12.65 8.63
C SER A 314 -7.75 13.79 7.66
N PRO A 315 -8.85 14.52 7.92
CA PRO A 315 -9.25 15.70 7.14
C PRO A 315 -8.13 16.71 6.91
N THR A 316 -7.22 16.88 7.87
CA THR A 316 -6.06 17.78 7.77
C THR A 316 -5.18 17.50 6.55
N SER A 317 -5.12 16.23 6.09
CA SER A 317 -4.36 15.84 4.91
C SER A 317 -4.88 16.48 3.61
N ALA A 318 -6.10 17.03 3.58
CA ALA A 318 -6.63 17.76 2.42
C ALA A 318 -5.76 18.97 2.05
N ALA A 319 -5.08 19.59 3.04
CA ALA A 319 -4.15 20.69 2.81
C ALA A 319 -2.92 20.29 1.95
N LEU A 320 -2.74 19.00 1.64
CA LEU A 320 -1.67 18.49 0.79
C LEU A 320 -2.02 18.46 -0.70
N ILE A 321 -3.28 18.66 -1.11
CA ILE A 321 -3.72 18.44 -2.51
C ILE A 321 -2.92 19.25 -3.54
N ALA A 322 -2.48 20.46 -3.18
CA ALA A 322 -1.66 21.33 -4.03
C ALA A 322 -0.21 21.46 -3.53
N ASN A 323 0.17 20.72 -2.47
CA ASN A 323 1.49 20.80 -1.86
C ASN A 323 2.42 19.70 -2.42
N SER A 324 3.72 20.00 -2.53
CA SER A 324 4.74 19.03 -2.99
C SER A 324 4.92 17.83 -2.06
N ALA A 325 4.49 17.93 -0.81
CA ALA A 325 4.52 16.85 0.15
C ALA A 325 3.62 15.67 -0.25
N ALA A 326 2.65 15.87 -1.15
CA ALA A 326 1.90 14.78 -1.75
C ALA A 326 2.25 14.60 -3.24
N VAL A 327 2.32 13.34 -3.66
CA VAL A 327 2.74 12.92 -5.01
C VAL A 327 1.61 12.16 -5.67
N ASP A 328 1.58 12.07 -7.00
CA ASP A 328 0.47 11.42 -7.70
C ASP A 328 0.53 9.89 -7.60
N LEU A 329 -0.60 9.27 -7.29
CA LEU A 329 -0.85 7.84 -7.42
C LEU A 329 -2.03 7.62 -8.36
N PHE A 330 -1.82 6.84 -9.41
CA PHE A 330 -2.82 6.58 -10.42
C PHE A 330 -3.53 5.25 -10.16
N GLN A 331 -4.84 5.28 -9.98
CA GLN A 331 -5.70 4.11 -9.75
C GLN A 331 -6.63 3.90 -10.93
N PHE A 332 -7.01 2.65 -11.22
CA PHE A 332 -7.88 2.31 -12.35
C PHE A 332 -9.33 2.24 -11.92
N GLY A 333 -10.19 3.08 -12.51
CA GLY A 333 -11.62 3.11 -12.24
C GLY A 333 -12.44 2.18 -13.15
N ASN A 334 -11.85 1.66 -14.23
CA ASN A 334 -12.45 0.67 -15.13
C ASN A 334 -11.38 -0.12 -15.90
N GLY A 335 -11.82 -1.02 -16.79
CA GLY A 335 -10.94 -1.81 -17.66
C GLY A 335 -10.68 -3.19 -17.09
N ILE A 336 -9.41 -3.60 -17.04
CA ILE A 336 -9.00 -4.93 -16.60
C ILE A 336 -9.25 -5.11 -15.10
N LYS A 337 -10.02 -6.15 -14.73
CA LYS A 337 -10.29 -6.50 -13.33
C LYS A 337 -9.01 -6.93 -12.62
N GLY A 338 -8.88 -6.60 -11.33
CA GLY A 338 -7.70 -6.95 -10.56
C GLY A 338 -7.76 -6.49 -9.10
N ALA A 339 -6.64 -6.64 -8.41
CA ALA A 339 -6.51 -6.36 -6.97
C ALA A 339 -6.37 -4.87 -6.60
N GLY A 340 -6.59 -3.96 -7.54
CA GLY A 340 -6.54 -2.52 -7.28
C GLY A 340 -7.69 -2.03 -6.40
N PRO A 341 -7.59 -0.83 -5.81
CA PRO A 341 -8.56 -0.32 -4.83
C PRO A 341 -10.01 -0.25 -5.30
N MET A 342 -10.23 -0.09 -6.61
CA MET A 342 -11.55 -0.03 -7.24
C MET A 342 -11.94 -1.34 -7.95
N GLY A 343 -11.23 -2.45 -7.69
CA GLY A 343 -11.50 -3.77 -8.29
C GLY A 343 -10.97 -3.92 -9.72
N PHE A 344 -10.06 -3.04 -10.15
CA PHE A 344 -9.39 -3.08 -11.44
C PHE A 344 -7.89 -3.25 -11.24
N GLN A 345 -7.10 -3.02 -12.28
CA GLN A 345 -5.65 -3.13 -12.22
C GLN A 345 -5.05 -2.37 -11.01
N PRO A 346 -4.02 -2.93 -10.35
CA PRO A 346 -3.24 -2.21 -9.35
C PRO A 346 -2.66 -0.89 -9.87
N GLY A 347 -2.56 0.06 -8.95
CA GLY A 347 -2.17 1.44 -9.26
C GLY A 347 -0.69 1.57 -9.64
N ILE A 348 -0.38 2.74 -10.22
CA ILE A 348 0.96 3.14 -10.64
C ILE A 348 1.31 4.42 -9.89
N ALA A 349 2.39 4.39 -9.12
CA ALA A 349 2.89 5.54 -8.37
C ALA A 349 3.80 6.41 -9.24
N ALA A 350 3.74 7.74 -9.07
CA ALA A 350 4.62 8.66 -9.78
C ALA A 350 6.04 8.75 -9.18
N SER A 351 6.27 8.13 -8.03
CA SER A 351 7.57 8.00 -7.37
C SER A 351 7.64 6.71 -6.55
N ALA A 352 8.84 6.29 -6.19
CA ALA A 352 9.09 5.16 -5.29
C ALA A 352 10.28 5.47 -4.36
N PRO A 353 10.45 4.75 -3.24
CA PRO A 353 11.61 4.90 -2.36
C PRO A 353 12.93 4.92 -3.13
N GLY A 354 13.79 5.87 -2.77
CA GLY A 354 15.04 6.19 -3.47
C GLY A 354 14.92 7.31 -4.51
N ASP A 355 13.71 7.66 -4.95
CA ASP A 355 13.48 8.84 -5.79
C ASP A 355 13.46 10.12 -4.93
N THR A 356 14.02 11.21 -5.45
CA THR A 356 14.09 12.50 -4.71
C THR A 356 12.72 13.10 -4.38
N ASN A 357 11.69 12.70 -5.13
CA ASN A 357 10.30 13.12 -4.96
C ASN A 357 9.41 12.02 -4.35
N TYR A 358 9.97 11.00 -3.70
CA TYR A 358 9.15 10.02 -2.97
C TYR A 358 8.46 10.66 -1.76
N SER A 359 7.19 10.32 -1.55
CA SER A 359 6.41 10.66 -0.36
C SER A 359 5.41 9.54 -0.08
N PRO A 360 5.09 9.25 1.20
CA PRO A 360 4.01 8.34 1.56
C PRO A 360 2.61 8.95 1.33
N MET A 361 2.52 10.26 1.05
CA MET A 361 1.24 10.95 0.85
C MET A 361 0.87 10.99 -0.63
N TRP A 362 -0.29 10.43 -0.97
CA TRP A 362 -0.70 10.27 -2.36
C TRP A 362 -1.91 11.11 -2.72
N ARG A 363 -1.77 11.91 -3.77
CA ARG A 363 -2.88 12.54 -4.49
C ARG A 363 -3.43 11.53 -5.49
N ILE A 364 -4.67 11.11 -5.26
CA ILE A 364 -5.24 10.04 -6.07
C ILE A 364 -5.80 10.62 -7.37
N SER A 365 -5.29 10.08 -8.48
CA SER A 365 -5.84 10.29 -9.82
C SER A 365 -6.46 8.99 -10.33
N VAL A 366 -7.66 9.07 -10.90
CA VAL A 366 -8.38 7.94 -11.47
C VAL A 366 -8.19 7.91 -12.97
N ILE A 367 -7.69 6.77 -13.46
CA ILE A 367 -7.62 6.41 -14.87
C ILE A 367 -8.94 5.76 -15.27
N ALA A 368 -9.53 6.26 -16.36
CA ALA A 368 -10.68 5.64 -17.01
C ALA A 368 -10.39 5.41 -18.49
N TRP A 369 -10.51 4.16 -18.94
CA TRP A 369 -10.59 3.81 -20.35
C TRP A 369 -11.87 4.36 -20.96
N LYS A 370 -11.76 5.03 -22.12
CA LYS A 370 -12.94 5.50 -22.87
C LYS A 370 -13.72 4.34 -23.47
N ASP A 371 -12.99 3.31 -23.89
CA ASP A 371 -13.53 2.02 -24.30
C ASP A 371 -12.89 0.93 -23.43
N PRO A 372 -13.59 0.42 -22.39
CA PRO A 372 -13.08 -0.63 -21.50
C PRO A 372 -12.68 -1.91 -22.22
N SER A 373 -13.30 -2.24 -23.37
CA SER A 373 -12.95 -3.45 -24.14
C SER A 373 -11.58 -3.35 -24.82
N SER A 374 -11.08 -2.12 -24.98
CA SER A 374 -9.74 -1.83 -25.52
C SER A 374 -8.64 -1.74 -24.44
N ALA A 375 -9.00 -2.04 -23.18
CA ALA A 375 -8.08 -1.94 -22.07
C ALA A 375 -6.86 -2.84 -22.29
N SER A 376 -5.71 -2.33 -21.85
CA SER A 376 -4.43 -3.06 -21.88
C SER A 376 -3.69 -2.77 -20.59
N ILE A 377 -2.86 -3.72 -20.14
CA ILE A 377 -2.11 -3.55 -18.91
C ILE A 377 -1.14 -2.38 -19.06
N LEU A 378 -1.18 -1.44 -18.12
CA LEU A 378 -0.22 -0.34 -18.00
C LEU A 378 0.64 -0.57 -16.76
N GLU A 379 1.96 -0.44 -16.85
CA GLU A 379 2.86 -0.74 -15.72
C GLU A 379 3.69 0.49 -15.34
N THR A 380 3.75 1.50 -16.22
CA THR A 380 4.63 2.67 -16.04
C THR A 380 3.88 3.99 -16.22
N ILE A 381 4.48 5.07 -15.72
CA ILE A 381 4.02 6.44 -16.02
C ILE A 381 4.12 6.74 -17.53
N GLY A 382 5.09 6.12 -18.22
CA GLY A 382 5.23 6.20 -19.68
C GLY A 382 3.99 5.66 -20.41
N ASP A 383 3.45 4.54 -19.96
CA ASP A 383 2.24 3.92 -20.53
C ASP A 383 1.02 4.81 -20.37
N ILE A 384 0.81 5.36 -19.17
CA ILE A 384 -0.29 6.30 -18.90
C ILE A 384 -0.19 7.51 -19.83
N ASN A 385 1.00 8.11 -19.93
CA ASN A 385 1.23 9.27 -20.79
C ASN A 385 0.97 8.97 -22.27
N ALA A 386 1.41 7.80 -22.75
CA ALA A 386 1.17 7.36 -24.12
C ALA A 386 -0.33 7.19 -24.41
N LYS A 387 -1.07 6.50 -23.52
CA LYS A 387 -2.51 6.26 -23.68
C LYS A 387 -3.34 7.54 -23.58
N ARG A 388 -2.93 8.47 -22.70
CA ARG A 388 -3.53 9.80 -22.57
C ARG A 388 -3.29 10.63 -23.83
N LYS A 389 -2.06 10.66 -24.36
CA LYS A 389 -1.71 11.37 -25.61
C LYS A 389 -2.46 10.80 -26.81
N ALA A 390 -2.68 9.49 -26.84
CA ALA A 390 -3.51 8.83 -27.86
C ALA A 390 -5.01 9.10 -27.66
N GLY A 391 -5.41 9.73 -26.56
CA GLY A 391 -6.82 10.05 -26.26
C GLY A 391 -7.66 8.85 -25.88
N THR A 392 -7.05 7.71 -25.52
CA THR A 392 -7.72 6.43 -25.22
C THR A 392 -8.13 6.27 -23.75
N ILE A 393 -7.51 7.04 -22.86
CA ILE A 393 -7.85 7.12 -21.44
C ILE A 393 -8.05 8.58 -21.03
N ASP A 394 -8.88 8.78 -20.00
CA ASP A 394 -8.95 10.01 -19.23
C ASP A 394 -8.29 9.80 -17.86
N VAL A 395 -7.69 10.85 -17.32
CA VAL A 395 -7.03 10.84 -16.01
C VAL A 395 -7.50 12.06 -15.24
N ASN A 396 -8.25 11.85 -14.16
CA ASN A 396 -8.88 12.92 -13.38
C ASN A 396 -8.56 12.76 -11.90
N LEU A 397 -8.46 13.86 -11.16
CA LEU A 397 -8.37 13.78 -9.70
C LEU A 397 -9.61 13.07 -9.14
N ALA A 398 -9.40 12.24 -8.11
CA ALA A 398 -10.49 11.53 -7.46
C ALA A 398 -11.42 12.45 -6.66
N GLY A 399 -10.94 13.63 -6.25
CA GLY A 399 -11.66 14.49 -5.31
C GLY A 399 -13.11 14.82 -5.68
N PRO A 400 -13.39 15.25 -6.92
CA PRO A 400 -14.76 15.44 -7.41
C PRO A 400 -15.65 14.19 -7.32
N MET A 401 -15.08 12.97 -7.36
CA MET A 401 -15.81 11.71 -7.27
C MET A 401 -16.14 11.34 -5.82
N VAL A 402 -15.30 11.75 -4.88
CA VAL A 402 -15.43 11.38 -3.45
C VAL A 402 -15.91 12.54 -2.57
N GLY A 403 -16.26 13.68 -3.17
CA GLY A 403 -16.86 14.82 -2.47
C GLY A 403 -15.88 15.69 -1.68
N GLY A 404 -14.58 15.65 -1.98
CA GLY A 404 -13.56 16.44 -1.29
C GLY A 404 -12.15 16.09 -1.75
N ASP A 405 -11.13 16.84 -1.32
CA ASP A 405 -9.74 16.55 -1.68
C ASP A 405 -9.33 15.15 -1.22
N HIS A 406 -8.93 14.30 -2.15
CA HIS A 406 -8.61 12.90 -1.85
C HIS A 406 -7.10 12.71 -1.69
N ILE A 407 -6.68 12.56 -0.44
CA ILE A 407 -5.30 12.24 -0.06
C ILE A 407 -5.32 10.97 0.76
N VAL A 408 -4.37 10.08 0.47
CA VAL A 408 -4.21 8.82 1.19
C VAL A 408 -2.77 8.71 1.66
N ASN A 409 -2.58 8.41 2.95
CA ASN A 409 -1.29 8.04 3.51
C ASN A 409 -1.07 6.55 3.24
N CYS A 410 -0.25 6.24 2.23
CA CYS A 410 0.15 4.88 1.87
C CYS A 410 1.66 4.75 1.84
N PRO A 411 2.33 4.60 2.99
CA PRO A 411 3.78 4.41 3.01
C PRO A 411 4.15 3.14 2.26
N PHE A 412 5.21 3.24 1.44
CA PHE A 412 5.77 2.07 0.76
C PHE A 412 6.69 1.35 1.72
N ILE A 413 6.55 0.04 1.78
CA ILE A 413 7.28 -0.80 2.72
C ILE A 413 7.82 -2.02 1.97
N ASP A 414 8.89 -2.62 2.49
CA ASP A 414 9.28 -3.96 2.12
C ASP A 414 8.62 -4.93 3.13
N PRO A 415 7.69 -5.81 2.71
CA PRO A 415 7.04 -6.74 3.63
C PRO A 415 7.91 -7.94 3.99
N PHE A 416 9.14 -8.03 3.45
CA PHE A 416 10.04 -9.19 3.59
C PHE A 416 11.35 -8.88 4.32
N GLN A 417 11.42 -7.76 5.04
CA GLN A 417 12.62 -7.27 5.74
C GLN A 417 13.09 -8.18 6.88
#